data_AF-A0A3P8SSY4-F1
#
_entry.id   AF-A0A3P8SSY4-F1
#
_cell.length_a   1.000
_cell.length_b   1.000
_cell.length_c   1.000
_cell.angle_alpha   90.00
_cell.angle_beta   90.00
_cell.angle_gamma   90.00
#
_symmetry.space_group_name_H-M   'P 1'
#
loop_
_entity.id
_entity.type
_entity.pdbx_description
1 polymer ?
#
loop_
_entity_poly.entity_id
_entity_poly.type
_entity_poly.pdbx_seq_one_letter_code
_entity_poly.pdbx_strand_id
1 'polypeptide(L)'
;KLNLKYIYYYIDGHAIVQHHQDPSFMGRVKRTKDANISVTLMNVTREDAGEIKLSCRNSDGTKFDYRYNLKVTDPEKTSWKELQSN
;
A
#
# COMPACT_ATOMS: atom_id res chain seq x y z
N LYS A 1 -0.76 -18.44 -6.52
CA LYS A 1 -1.45 -17.67 -5.46
C LYS A 1 -0.85 -16.27 -5.44
N LEU A 2 -1.64 -15.24 -5.74
CA LEU A 2 -1.23 -13.86 -5.42
C LEU A 2 -1.26 -13.75 -3.90
N ASN A 3 -0.09 -13.55 -3.29
CA ASN A 3 0.00 -13.36 -1.84
C ASN A 3 -0.48 -11.93 -1.55
N LEU A 4 -1.71 -11.81 -1.03
CA LEU A 4 -2.27 -10.52 -0.61
C LEU A 4 -1.43 -9.98 0.56
N LYS A 5 -0.74 -8.87 0.33
CA LYS A 5 0.08 -8.25 1.39
C LYS A 5 -0.63 -7.04 1.99
N TYR A 6 -0.77 -7.04 3.32
CA TYR A 6 -1.42 -5.96 4.06
C TYR A 6 -0.43 -4.83 4.36
N ILE A 7 -0.60 -3.69 3.69
CA ILE A 7 0.30 -2.54 3.85
C ILE A 7 -0.04 -1.72 5.09
N TYR A 8 -1.34 -1.51 5.37
CA TYR A 8 -1.74 -0.60 6.43
C TYR A 8 -3.19 -0.85 6.91
N TYR A 9 -3.38 -0.72 8.22
CA TYR A 9 -4.68 -0.83 8.89
C TYR A 9 -4.89 0.39 9.81
N TYR A 10 -5.92 1.19 9.52
CA TYR A 10 -6.29 2.38 10.29
C TYR A 10 -7.65 2.22 10.96
N ILE A 11 -7.76 2.66 12.20
CA ILE A 11 -9.06 2.88 12.84
C ILE A 11 -9.11 4.35 13.28
N ASP A 12 -10.15 5.06 12.88
CA ASP A 12 -10.35 6.44 13.27
C ASP A 12 -10.47 6.58 14.79
N GLY A 13 -9.79 7.58 15.36
CA GLY A 13 -9.69 7.76 16.81
C GLY A 13 -8.76 6.79 17.55
N HIS A 14 -8.11 5.83 16.87
CA HIS A 14 -7.19 4.88 17.50
C HIS A 14 -5.79 4.85 16.87
N ALA A 15 -4.80 4.42 17.68
CA ALA A 15 -3.44 4.21 17.21
C ALA A 15 -3.38 3.03 16.21
N ILE A 16 -2.40 3.10 15.30
CA ILE A 16 -2.18 2.12 14.24
C ILE A 16 -2.03 0.72 14.84
N VAL A 17 -2.78 -0.22 14.30
CA VAL A 17 -2.75 -1.62 14.71
C VAL A 17 -1.60 -2.32 13.95
N GLN A 18 -0.37 -2.08 14.39
CA GLN A 18 0.85 -2.57 13.70
C GLN A 18 0.89 -4.10 13.53
N HIS A 19 0.19 -4.87 14.38
CA HIS A 19 0.17 -6.33 14.31
C HIS A 19 -0.59 -6.93 13.12
N HIS A 20 -1.36 -6.12 12.36
CA HIS A 20 -2.02 -6.56 11.13
C HIS A 20 -1.23 -6.22 9.86
N GLN A 21 -0.10 -5.52 10.00
CA GLN A 21 0.75 -5.18 8.88
C GLN A 21 1.60 -6.40 8.49
N ASP A 22 1.76 -6.64 7.18
CA ASP A 22 2.72 -7.62 6.70
C ASP A 22 4.14 -7.23 7.17
N PRO A 23 4.91 -8.15 7.78
CA PRO A 23 6.25 -7.85 8.29
C PRO A 23 7.18 -7.21 7.26
N SER A 24 7.00 -7.51 5.96
CA SER A 24 7.80 -6.92 4.89
C SER A 24 7.64 -5.39 4.78
N PHE A 25 6.53 -4.82 5.25
CA PHE A 25 6.26 -3.39 5.19
C PHE A 25 6.54 -2.63 6.50
N MET A 26 6.85 -3.36 7.59
CA MET A 26 7.14 -2.74 8.88
C MET A 26 8.33 -1.77 8.76
N GLY A 27 8.18 -0.57 9.33
CA GLY A 27 9.19 0.50 9.27
C GLY A 27 9.29 1.24 7.93
N ARG A 28 8.63 0.76 6.87
CA ARG A 28 8.63 1.39 5.54
C ARG A 28 7.38 2.19 5.23
N VAL A 29 6.30 1.97 5.97
CA VAL A 29 5.02 2.66 5.78
C VAL A 29 4.92 3.86 6.70
N LYS A 30 4.71 5.04 6.11
CA LYS A 30 4.44 6.29 6.82
C LYS A 30 3.03 6.77 6.50
N ARG A 31 2.33 7.22 7.53
CA ARG A 31 1.07 7.97 7.38
C ARG A 31 1.36 9.46 7.38
N THR A 32 0.76 10.18 6.45
CA THR A 32 0.66 11.64 6.52
C THR A 32 -0.66 12.02 7.19
N LYS A 33 -0.61 12.95 8.15
CA LYS A 33 -1.81 13.48 8.81
C LYS A 33 -2.32 14.67 8.01
N ASP A 34 -2.98 14.39 6.89
CA ASP A 34 -3.72 15.39 6.13
C ASP A 34 -5.22 15.26 6.39
N ALA A 35 -6.04 16.10 5.75
CA ALA A 35 -7.50 15.98 5.78
C ALA A 35 -7.99 14.60 5.24
N ASN A 36 -7.15 13.92 4.45
CA ASN A 36 -7.35 12.56 3.99
C ASN A 36 -6.29 11.62 4.61
N ILE A 37 -6.62 10.33 4.71
CA ILE A 37 -5.65 9.30 5.11
C ILE A 37 -4.74 9.00 3.91
N SER A 38 -3.57 9.64 3.88
CA SER A 38 -2.51 9.34 2.92
C SER A 38 -1.48 8.39 3.52
N VAL A 39 -1.07 7.38 2.74
CA VAL A 39 -0.06 6.38 3.13
C VAL A 39 1.05 6.35 2.10
N THR A 40 2.30 6.43 2.56
CA THR A 40 3.50 6.36 1.74
C THR A 40 4.28 5.10 2.08
N LEU A 41 4.52 4.24 1.09
CA LEU A 41 5.42 3.10 1.18
C LEU A 41 6.81 3.51 0.68
N MET A 42 7.82 3.46 1.55
CA MET A 42 9.20 3.82 1.24
C MET A 42 10.02 2.58 0.82
N ASN A 43 11.13 2.83 0.09
CA ASN A 43 12.07 1.79 -0.34
C ASN A 43 11.35 0.62 -1.04
N VAL A 44 10.56 0.94 -2.06
CA VAL A 44 9.80 -0.04 -2.83
C VAL A 44 10.78 -0.91 -3.62
N THR A 45 10.59 -2.21 -3.54
CA THR A 45 11.42 -3.24 -4.20
C THR A 45 10.56 -4.12 -5.09
N ARG A 46 11.16 -4.95 -5.95
CA ARG A 46 10.40 -5.85 -6.84
C ARG A 46 9.59 -6.88 -6.05
N GLU A 47 10.06 -7.22 -4.86
CA GLU A 47 9.40 -8.11 -3.91
C GLU A 47 8.08 -7.54 -3.39
N ASP A 48 7.87 -6.21 -3.48
CA ASP A 48 6.62 -5.55 -3.10
C ASP A 48 5.54 -5.66 -4.18
N ALA A 49 5.89 -6.07 -5.41
CA ALA A 49 4.95 -6.18 -6.50
C ALA A 49 3.85 -7.23 -6.22
N GLY A 50 2.64 -6.96 -6.70
CA GLY A 50 1.48 -7.82 -6.53
C GLY A 50 0.26 -7.09 -5.95
N GLU A 51 -0.74 -7.88 -5.53
CA GLU A 51 -1.94 -7.34 -4.91
C GLU A 51 -1.63 -6.91 -3.47
N ILE A 52 -1.80 -5.62 -3.22
CA ILE A 52 -1.63 -4.99 -1.91
C ILE A 52 -2.98 -4.53 -1.40
N LYS A 53 -3.15 -4.54 -0.08
CA LYS A 53 -4.38 -4.11 0.57
C LYS A 53 -4.13 -3.03 1.62
N LEU A 54 -4.96 -2.00 1.54
CA LEU A 54 -5.14 -0.96 2.54
C LEU A 54 -6.53 -1.15 3.15
N SER A 55 -6.62 -1.13 4.47
CA SER A 55 -7.90 -1.24 5.16
C SER A 55 -8.03 -0.09 6.16
N CYS A 56 -9.18 0.57 6.18
CA CYS A 56 -9.48 1.55 7.20
C CYS A 56 -10.87 1.31 7.80
N ARG A 57 -11.04 1.76 9.03
CA ARG A 57 -12.29 1.71 9.76
C ARG A 57 -12.58 3.09 10.34
N ASN A 58 -13.77 3.61 10.08
CA ASN A 58 -14.24 4.83 10.71
C ASN A 58 -14.68 4.56 12.16
N SER A 59 -14.87 5.63 12.92
CA SER A 59 -15.33 5.58 14.31
C SER A 59 -16.76 5.03 14.45
N ASP A 60 -17.58 5.13 13.40
CA ASP A 60 -18.90 4.49 13.28
C ASP A 60 -18.83 2.97 13.00
N GLY A 61 -17.62 2.42 12.84
CA GLY A 61 -17.38 1.01 12.55
C GLY A 61 -17.40 0.65 11.06
N THR A 62 -17.71 1.60 10.17
CA THR A 62 -17.70 1.43 8.72
C THR A 62 -16.29 1.09 8.25
N LYS A 63 -16.16 0.01 7.47
CA LYS A 63 -14.88 -0.49 6.97
C LYS A 63 -14.73 -0.20 5.48
N PHE A 64 -13.57 0.32 5.08
CA PHE A 64 -13.18 0.47 3.69
C PHE A 64 -11.97 -0.42 3.41
N ASP A 65 -12.04 -1.18 2.32
CA ASP A 65 -10.98 -2.05 1.86
C ASP A 65 -10.58 -1.62 0.45
N TYR A 66 -9.36 -1.10 0.31
CA TYR A 66 -8.79 -0.73 -0.97
C TYR A 66 -7.74 -1.75 -1.39
N ARG A 67 -7.87 -2.25 -2.61
CA ARG A 67 -6.91 -3.19 -3.19
C ARG A 67 -6.27 -2.55 -4.40
N TYR A 68 -4.95 -2.64 -4.48
CA TYR A 68 -4.17 -2.13 -5.59
C TYR A 68 -3.26 -3.22 -6.13
N ASN A 69 -3.00 -3.21 -7.43
CA ASN A 69 -1.98 -4.05 -8.03
C ASN A 69 -0.72 -3.20 -8.22
N LEU A 70 0.27 -3.41 -7.36
CA LEU A 70 1.54 -2.70 -7.43
C LEU A 70 2.43 -3.34 -8.49
N LYS A 71 2.81 -2.56 -9.50
CA LYS A 71 3.82 -2.95 -10.49
C LYS A 71 5.09 -2.16 -10.20
N VAL A 72 6.19 -2.88 -10.00
CA VAL A 72 7.52 -2.29 -9.77
C VAL A 72 8.40 -2.65 -10.95
N THR A 73 8.69 -1.67 -11.80
CA THR A 73 9.56 -1.84 -12.96
C THR A 73 10.92 -1.23 -12.68
N ASP A 74 11.95 -1.81 -13.29
CA ASP A 74 13.28 -1.21 -13.30
C ASP A 74 13.24 0.07 -14.14
N PRO A 75 13.70 1.22 -13.63
CA PRO A 75 13.74 2.44 -14.42
C PRO A 75 14.54 2.28 -15.73
N GLU A 76 15.50 1.35 -15.81
CA GLU A 76 16.31 1.14 -17.02
C GLU A 76 15.69 0.15 -18.03
N LYS A 77 14.63 -0.59 -17.68
CA LYS A 77 13.96 -1.53 -18.59
C LYS A 77 12.68 -0.99 -19.23
N THR A 78 12.19 0.18 -18.82
CA THR A 78 11.08 0.84 -19.50
C THR A 78 11.64 1.69 -20.65
N SER A 79 11.90 1.03 -21.78
CA SER A 79 12.22 1.72 -23.04
C SER A 79 10.98 2.50 -23.50
N TRP A 80 11.17 3.77 -23.88
CA TRP A 80 10.13 4.69 -24.39
C TRP A 80 9.30 4.13 -25.57
N LYS A 81 9.74 3.02 -26.17
CA LYS A 81 9.03 2.29 -27.23
C LYS A 81 7.73 1.59 -26.75
N GLU A 82 7.59 1.23 -25.47
CA GLU A 82 6.38 0.55 -24.98
C GLU A 82 5.21 1.49 -24.63
N LEU A 83 5.46 2.80 -24.48
CA LEU A 83 4.44 3.78 -24.08
C LEU A 83 3.64 4.37 -25.26
N GLN A 84 4.02 4.08 -26.50
CA GLN A 84 3.37 4.62 -27.71
C GLN A 84 2.43 3.62 -28.42
N SER A 85 2.21 2.44 -27.85
CA SER A 85 1.44 1.36 -28.50
C SER A 85 0.12 1.01 -27.82
N ASN A 86 -0.47 1.93 -27.04
CA ASN A 86 -1.84 1.82 -26.51
C ASN A 86 -2.72 2.93 -27.04
#